data_AF-A0A067EK20-F1
#
_entry.id   AF-A0A067EK20-F1
#
_cell.length_a   1.000
_cell.length_b   1.000
_cell.length_c   1.000
_cell.angle_alpha   90.00
_cell.angle_beta   90.00
_cell.angle_gamma   90.00
#
_symmetry.space_group_name_H-M   'P 1'
#
loop_
_entity.id
_entity.type
_entity.pdbx_description
1 polymer ?
#
loop_
_entity_poly.entity_id
_entity_poly.type
_entity_poly.pdbx_seq_one_letter_code
_entity_poly.pdbx_strand_id
1 'polypeptide(L)'
;WPLIAILVEHAEGQRDLITEKSIWHLSDQAIKNVYLFYIMFTCWGCMFFSATKDPYYDSDAYREDGGDGTGHWFYEKQEEIEEAARAELWREELIEEIEQKVGGLQELEEAGRK
;
A
#
# COMPACT_ATOMS: atom_id res chain seq x y z
N TRP A 1 -36.68 27.91 7.13
CA TRP A 1 -37.40 27.15 8.16
C TRP A 1 -37.31 25.67 7.77
N PRO A 2 -36.70 24.81 8.59
CA PRO A 2 -36.57 23.40 8.24
C PRO A 2 -37.95 22.76 8.19
N LEU A 3 -38.22 22.00 7.13
CA LEU A 3 -39.41 21.17 7.06
C LEU A 3 -39.15 19.93 7.91
N ILE A 4 -39.97 19.72 8.94
CA ILE A 4 -39.88 18.56 9.83
C ILE A 4 -41.01 17.62 9.47
N ALA A 5 -40.67 16.38 9.11
CA ALA A 5 -41.61 15.30 8.93
C ALA A 5 -41.41 14.30 10.08
N ILE A 6 -42.49 14.01 10.82
CA ILE A 6 -42.50 12.99 11.88
C ILE A 6 -43.13 11.74 11.28
N LEU A 7 -42.35 10.68 11.13
CA LEU A 7 -42.83 9.35 10.74
C LEU A 7 -43.06 8.53 12.00
N VAL A 8 -44.26 7.96 12.14
CA VAL A 8 -44.60 7.07 13.25
C VAL A 8 -44.92 5.69 12.66
N GLU A 9 -44.02 4.74 12.87
CA GLU A 9 -44.24 3.34 12.49
C GLU A 9 -44.86 2.58 13.67
N HIS A 10 -46.05 2.02 13.46
CA HIS A 10 -46.73 1.15 14.42
C HIS A 10 -46.46 -0.31 14.03
N ALA A 11 -45.82 -1.07 14.92
CA ALA A 11 -45.65 -2.52 14.80
C ALA A 11 -46.42 -3.21 15.94
N GLU A 12 -47.32 -4.15 15.60
CA GLU A 12 -48.14 -4.84 16.61
C GLU A 12 -47.25 -5.57 17.64
N GLY A 13 -47.40 -5.18 18.91
CA GLY A 13 -46.64 -5.75 20.04
C GLY A 13 -45.35 -5.02 20.43
N GLN A 14 -44.96 -3.97 19.70
CA GLN A 14 -43.79 -3.13 20.01
C GLN A 14 -44.20 -1.67 20.30
N ARG A 15 -43.33 -0.93 21.01
CA ARG A 15 -43.52 0.52 21.22
C ARG A 15 -43.33 1.26 19.89
N ASP A 16 -44.17 2.26 19.64
CA ASP A 16 -44.13 3.06 18.42
C ASP A 16 -42.75 3.67 18.18
N LEU A 17 -42.23 3.51 16.96
CA LEU A 17 -40.95 4.09 16.54
C LEU A 17 -41.22 5.44 15.89
N ILE A 18 -40.81 6.51 16.59
CA ILE A 18 -40.93 7.88 16.10
C ILE A 18 -39.61 8.27 15.42
N THR A 19 -39.64 8.49 14.11
CA THR A 19 -38.49 8.97 13.33
C THR A 19 -38.75 10.41 12.89
N GLU A 20 -37.95 11.34 13.40
CA GLU A 20 -37.97 12.74 12.97
C GLU A 20 -37.00 12.95 11.80
N LYS A 21 -37.50 13.34 10.64
CA LYS A 21 -36.68 13.75 9.50
C LYS A 21 -36.81 15.25 9.30
N SER A 22 -35.74 16.00 9.56
CA SER A 22 -35.65 17.42 9.25
C SER A 22 -34.93 17.64 7.92
N ILE A 23 -35.58 18.33 6.98
CA ILE A 23 -34.99 18.70 5.69
C ILE A 23 -34.59 20.18 5.72
N TRP A 24 -33.31 20.44 5.49
CA TRP A 24 -32.75 21.78 5.39
C TRP A 24 -32.71 22.22 3.93
N HIS A 25 -33.57 23.18 3.58
CA HIS A 25 -33.52 23.84 2.28
C HIS A 25 -32.59 25.06 2.36
N LEU A 26 -31.50 25.02 1.61
CA LEU A 26 -30.58 26.12 1.43
C LEU A 26 -30.90 26.82 0.09
N SER A 27 -30.77 28.14 0.04
CA SER A 27 -30.84 28.87 -1.22
C SER A 27 -29.61 28.56 -2.08
N ASP A 28 -29.71 28.72 -3.40
CA ASP A 28 -28.59 28.48 -4.32
C ASP A 28 -27.33 29.28 -3.94
N GLN A 29 -27.52 30.53 -3.50
CA GLN A 29 -26.43 31.37 -3.00
C GLN A 29 -25.81 30.82 -1.71
N ALA A 30 -26.61 30.33 -0.77
CA ALA A 30 -26.12 29.76 0.48
C ALA A 30 -25.34 28.46 0.23
N ILE A 31 -25.83 27.60 -0.67
CA ILE A 31 -25.14 26.36 -1.07
C ILE A 31 -23.77 26.68 -1.67
N LYS A 32 -23.71 27.63 -2.61
CA LYS A 32 -22.45 28.03 -3.24
C LYS A 32 -21.43 28.55 -2.23
N ASN A 33 -21.86 29.35 -1.25
CA ASN A 33 -20.98 29.84 -0.19
C ASN A 33 -20.45 28.69 0.68
N VAL A 34 -21.29 27.74 1.08
CA VAL A 34 -20.85 26.57 1.86
C VAL A 34 -19.82 25.75 1.10
N TYR A 35 -20.06 25.46 -0.18
CA TYR A 35 -19.09 24.73 -1.00
C TYR A 35 -17.80 25.52 -1.23
N LEU A 36 -17.88 26.85 -1.39
CA LEU A 36 -16.69 27.69 -1.51
C LEU A 36 -15.83 27.62 -0.25
N PHE A 37 -16.43 27.76 0.95
CA PHE A 37 -15.71 27.60 2.21
C PHE A 37 -15.13 26.19 2.36
N TYR A 38 -15.90 25.17 1.98
CA TYR A 38 -15.45 23.79 2.03
C TYR A 38 -14.23 23.55 1.13
N ILE A 39 -14.25 24.04 -0.11
CA ILE A 39 -13.12 23.92 -1.05
C ILE A 39 -11.90 24.66 -0.52
N MET A 40 -12.05 25.89 -0.05
CA MET A 40 -10.94 26.67 0.50
C MET A 40 -10.27 25.95 1.69
N PHE A 41 -11.09 25.45 2.63
CA PHE A 41 -10.59 24.70 3.78
C PHE A 41 -9.96 23.37 3.38
N THR A 42 -10.58 22.64 2.45
CA THR A 42 -10.09 21.32 2.00
C THR A 42 -8.78 21.46 1.24
N CYS A 43 -8.69 22.36 0.27
CA CYS A 43 -7.46 22.59 -0.49
C CYS A 43 -6.33 23.10 0.41
N TRP A 44 -6.61 24.06 1.30
CA TRP A 44 -5.63 24.51 2.28
C TRP A 44 -5.18 23.38 3.20
N GLY A 45 -6.13 22.58 3.70
CA GLY A 45 -5.87 21.43 4.57
C GLY A 45 -4.98 20.40 3.89
N CYS A 46 -5.29 20.00 2.65
CA CYS A 46 -4.43 19.11 1.87
C CYS A 46 -3.01 19.65 1.75
N MET A 47 -2.83 20.93 1.41
CA MET A 47 -1.50 21.53 1.29
C MET A 47 -0.75 21.58 2.62
N PHE A 48 -1.45 21.91 3.72
CA PHE A 48 -0.85 22.01 5.04
C PHE A 48 -0.45 20.63 5.57
N PHE A 49 -1.36 19.65 5.56
CA PHE A 49 -1.10 18.30 6.06
C PHE A 49 -0.12 17.53 5.16
N SER A 50 -0.14 17.74 3.84
CA SER A 50 0.89 17.15 2.96
C SER A 50 2.29 17.73 3.19
N ALA A 51 2.41 18.95 3.72
CA ALA A 51 3.71 19.56 4.04
C ALA A 51 4.21 19.21 5.45
N THR A 52 3.35 18.67 6.32
CA THR A 52 3.76 18.23 7.66
C THR A 52 4.48 16.89 7.58
N LYS A 53 5.48 16.68 8.43
CA LYS A 53 6.21 15.42 8.53
C LYS A 53 5.25 14.29 8.89
N ASP A 54 5.24 13.22 8.10
CA ASP A 54 4.42 12.05 8.36
C ASP A 54 5.18 11.08 9.28
N PRO A 55 4.67 10.77 10.50
CA PRO A 55 5.41 9.95 11.46
C PRO A 55 5.76 8.54 10.97
N TYR A 56 5.00 7.99 10.03
CA TYR A 56 5.18 6.63 9.54
C TYR A 56 6.05 6.58 8.28
N TYR A 57 5.67 7.32 7.23
CA TYR A 57 6.38 7.34 5.95
C TYR A 57 7.73 8.07 6.01
N ASP A 58 7.93 8.98 6.99
CA ASP A 58 9.26 9.55 7.27
C ASP A 58 10.07 8.76 8.30
N SER A 59 9.55 7.66 8.85
CA SER A 59 10.29 6.85 9.80
C SER A 59 11.46 6.10 9.15
N ASP A 60 12.53 5.92 9.91
CA ASP A 60 13.69 5.14 9.46
C ASP A 60 13.29 3.69 9.20
N ALA A 61 12.43 3.10 10.04
CA ALA A 61 11.93 1.73 9.85
C ALA A 61 11.26 1.53 8.48
N TYR A 62 10.38 2.45 8.07
CA TYR A 62 9.71 2.37 6.77
C TYR A 62 10.69 2.54 5.60
N ARG A 63 11.62 3.49 5.70
CA ARG A 63 12.59 3.77 4.64
C ARG A 63 13.68 2.71 4.52
N GLU A 64 14.16 2.16 5.63
CA GLU A 64 15.18 1.11 5.67
C GLU A 64 14.66 -0.20 5.09
N ASP A 65 13.39 -0.54 5.36
CA ASP A 65 12.74 -1.71 4.77
C ASP A 65 12.53 -1.56 3.24
N GLY A 66 12.75 -0.36 2.68
CA GLY A 66 12.59 -0.08 1.25
C GLY A 66 11.22 0.46 0.88
N GLY A 67 10.48 1.00 1.84
CA GLY A 67 9.19 1.63 1.62
C GLY A 67 9.28 2.82 0.65
N ASP A 68 8.55 2.72 -0.46
CA ASP A 68 8.57 3.65 -1.59
C ASP A 68 7.21 4.35 -1.83
N GLY A 69 6.25 4.14 -0.93
CA GLY A 69 4.88 4.61 -1.02
C GLY A 69 3.92 3.64 -1.71
N THR A 70 4.40 2.55 -2.29
CA THR A 70 3.56 1.52 -2.92
C THR A 70 3.12 0.47 -1.90
N GLY A 71 2.19 -0.41 -2.28
CA GLY A 71 1.85 -1.60 -1.48
C GLY A 71 2.67 -2.83 -1.85
N HIS A 72 3.53 -2.75 -2.88
CA HIS A 72 4.18 -3.90 -3.50
C HIS A 72 5.67 -4.01 -3.16
N TRP A 73 6.28 -2.96 -2.59
CA TRP A 73 7.72 -2.91 -2.26
C TRP A 73 8.21 -4.10 -1.43
N PHE A 74 7.37 -4.64 -0.54
CA PHE A 74 7.74 -5.80 0.28
C PHE A 74 7.95 -7.06 -0.58
N TYR A 75 7.12 -7.25 -1.62
CA TYR A 75 7.20 -8.41 -2.50
C TYR A 75 8.34 -8.27 -3.50
N GLU A 76 8.55 -7.10 -4.09
CA GLU A 76 9.67 -6.85 -5.01
C GLU A 76 11.02 -7.09 -4.32
N LYS A 77 11.20 -6.57 -3.10
CA LYS A 77 12.38 -6.85 -2.29
C LYS A 77 12.60 -8.34 -2.04
N GLN A 78 11.53 -9.08 -1.75
CA GLN A 78 11.62 -10.52 -1.52
C GLN A 78 12.00 -11.26 -2.81
N GLU A 79 11.40 -10.89 -3.95
CA GLU A 79 11.75 -11.47 -5.25
C GLU A 79 13.20 -11.21 -5.64
N GLU A 80 13.71 -9.99 -5.46
CA GLU A 80 15.11 -9.64 -5.71
C GLU A 80 16.08 -10.46 -4.84
N ILE A 81 15.75 -10.63 -3.56
CA ILE A 81 16.55 -11.44 -2.62
C ILE A 81 16.52 -12.93 -3.04
N GLU A 82 15.35 -13.46 -3.40
CA GLU A 82 15.20 -14.84 -3.84
C GLU A 82 15.89 -15.10 -5.19
N GLU A 83 15.86 -14.14 -6.12
CA GLU A 83 16.55 -14.23 -7.40
C GLU A 83 18.08 -14.18 -7.21
N ALA A 84 18.59 -13.30 -6.34
CA ALA A 84 20.00 -13.24 -6.01
C ALA A 84 20.49 -14.55 -5.36
N ALA A 85 19.72 -15.11 -4.43
CA ALA A 85 20.03 -16.40 -3.81
C ALA A 85 20.03 -17.55 -4.83
N ARG A 86 19.06 -17.56 -5.77
CA ARG A 86 19.04 -18.52 -6.87
C ARG A 86 20.24 -18.38 -7.79
N ALA A 87 20.65 -17.16 -8.11
CA ALA A 87 21.81 -16.89 -8.97
C ALA A 87 23.13 -17.29 -8.29
N GLU A 88 23.24 -17.12 -6.97
CA GLU A 88 24.40 -17.55 -6.19
C GLU A 88 24.52 -19.08 -6.14
N LEU A 89 23.42 -19.78 -5.85
CA LEU A 89 23.36 -21.24 -5.91
C LEU A 89 23.80 -21.76 -7.30
N TRP A 90 23.28 -21.15 -8.37
CA TRP A 90 23.66 -21.52 -9.73
C TRP A 90 25.15 -21.30 -10.03
N ARG A 91 25.76 -20.27 -9.43
CA ARG A 91 27.20 -20.04 -9.56
C ARG A 91 28.00 -21.11 -8.86
N GLU A 92 27.60 -21.53 -7.67
CA GLU A 92 28.27 -22.61 -6.92
C GLU A 92 28.20 -23.93 -7.70
N GLU A 93 27.02 -24.30 -8.22
CA GLU A 93 26.85 -25.49 -9.06
C GLU A 93 27.75 -25.45 -10.30
N LEU A 94 27.84 -24.30 -10.97
CA LEU A 94 28.67 -24.13 -12.16
C LEU A 94 30.17 -24.29 -11.83
N ILE A 95 30.62 -23.78 -10.68
CA ILE A 95 32.00 -23.92 -10.21
C ILE A 95 32.31 -25.40 -9.96
N GLU A 96 31.42 -26.12 -9.29
CA GLU A 96 31.59 -27.54 -8.97
C GLU A 96 31.67 -28.40 -10.25
N GLU A 97 30.84 -28.12 -11.27
CA GLU A 97 30.90 -28.81 -12.56
C GLU A 97 32.23 -28.53 -13.30
N ILE A 98 32.74 -27.30 -13.22
CA ILE A 98 34.05 -26.94 -13.78
C ILE A 98 35.16 -27.71 -13.09
N GLU A 99 35.16 -27.79 -11.75
CA GLU A 99 36.16 -28.52 -10.99
C GLU A 99 36.18 -30.01 -11.33
N GLN A 100 35.01 -30.65 -11.45
CA GLN A 100 34.93 -32.06 -11.89
C GLN A 100 35.50 -32.27 -13.29
N LYS A 101 35.18 -31.39 -14.24
CA LYS A 101 35.69 -31.49 -15.62
C LYS A 101 37.20 -31.26 -15.68
N VAL A 102 37.74 -30.32 -14.92
CA VAL A 102 39.19 -30.06 -14.83
C VAL A 102 39.91 -31.26 -14.22
N GLY A 103 39.39 -31.83 -13.14
CA GLY A 103 39.96 -33.04 -12.52
C GLY A 103 39.97 -34.23 -13.49
N GLY A 104 38.84 -34.49 -14.17
CA GLY A 104 38.77 -35.55 -15.18
C GLY A 104 39.71 -35.35 -16.38
N LEU A 105 39.93 -34.09 -16.80
CA LEU A 105 40.91 -33.77 -17.85
C LEU A 105 42.35 -34.05 -17.40
N GLN A 106 42.70 -33.75 -16.15
CA GLN A 106 44.03 -34.05 -15.61
C GLN A 106 44.30 -35.56 -15.55
N GLU A 107 43.32 -36.36 -15.11
CA GLU A 107 43.44 -37.83 -15.08
C GLU A 107 43.67 -38.41 -16.49
N LEU A 108 43.00 -37.87 -17.51
CA LEU A 108 43.19 -38.28 -18.91
C LEU A 108 44.58 -37.87 -19.44
N GLU A 109 45.09 -36.69 -19.05
CA GLU A 109 46.41 -36.23 -19.46
C GLU A 109 47.54 -37.08 -18.83
N GLU A 110 47.38 -37.51 -17.57
CA GLU A 110 48.30 -38.42 -16.91
C GLU A 110 48.28 -39.83 -17.51
N ALA A 111 47.11 -40.33 -17.91
CA ALA A 111 46.97 -41.60 -18.60
C ALA A 111 47.64 -41.61 -19.98
N GLY A 112 47.66 -40.48 -20.69
CA GLY A 112 48.32 -40.32 -21.98
C GLY A 112 49.85 -40.14 -21.94
N ARG A 113 50.43 -39.88 -20.75
CA ARG A 113 51.89 -39.75 -20.54
C ARG A 113 52.59 -41.04 -20.12
N LYS A 114 51.86 -42.14 -19.91
CA LYS A 114 52.41 -43.49 -19.70
C LYS A 114 52.47 -44.26 -21.02
#